data_AF-A0A8J2AVP2-F1
#
_entry.id   AF-A0A8J2AVP2-F1
#
_cell.length_a   1.000
_cell.length_b   1.000
_cell.length_c   1.000
_cell.angle_alpha   90.00
_cell.angle_beta   90.00
_cell.angle_gamma   90.00
#
_symmetry.space_group_name_H-M   'P 1'
#
loop_
_entity.id
_entity.type
_entity.pdbx_description
1 polymer ?
#
loop_
_entity_poly.entity_id
_entity_poly.type
_entity_poly.pdbx_seq_one_letter_code
_entity_poly.pdbx_strand_id
1 'polypeptide(L)'
;MMLRSTPGQNTASVLGGLAGTGLLVATLVAASSSSTASGVRGGFVGSLTRVYDIATHPSASLAGVAEAVYLSGAALAADAAAGDYLALYLVFSIALYLVEEHLEWRQLGEDKKKTIPPEVFEYGILDKATKDSPETLEKFEKARLYNYEKRLFGMFTSVVNTGFEVFILLLVKPWAWRKAMEHAPFVRTTYANAMASLPMWFRIGAWLPSWLSIAPTQDASASSLSWFGAGASQGASWEREVPEFLLFSLLLHFIGRPLDLIQSLYSDFVLEEKHGFNKKTLGLFFSDLVKSEILSLVFMMLLLPVITFLIHWGGEMFYVYLWSFVQIFGLFMMWFAPTFIMPLFNKYEPIEDKELRGKIEALAASLKFPLYNLFQMDGSTRSAHSNAFFFGMWRYKRIVLYDTLLHLPHDSILAILGHELGHWKMGHTTWNMLLGSVQLFLSFKLVGTVLYSPAKDAIFASFGMEEASHSVMVAIMLIGLLMEPMDSLLERFTTCLTRVFEFQADAFAVDIGRAEGLKDGLKALAAENKSGYNDDWLWAWYNLDHPTLFERLKAIDKKVAEEGKKSIEMAKKTD
;
A
#
# COMPACT_ATOMS: atom_id res chain seq x y z
N MET A 1 8.66 -22.64 -33.03
CA MET A 1 9.57 -23.75 -33.40
C MET A 1 10.79 -23.66 -32.49
N MET A 2 10.93 -24.66 -31.63
CA MET A 2 12.06 -25.01 -30.75
C MET A 2 12.90 -23.90 -30.08
N LEU A 3 12.65 -23.67 -28.79
CA LEU A 3 13.72 -23.60 -27.79
C LEU A 3 13.32 -24.47 -26.58
N ARG A 4 13.70 -25.75 -26.66
CA ARG A 4 13.88 -26.60 -25.48
C ARG A 4 15.25 -26.24 -24.90
N SER A 5 15.29 -25.67 -23.70
CA SER A 5 16.49 -25.67 -22.87
C SER A 5 16.21 -26.50 -21.63
N THR A 6 17.04 -27.52 -21.46
CA THR A 6 17.08 -28.52 -20.40
C THR A 6 17.21 -27.94 -18.99
N PRO A 7 16.73 -28.66 -17.96
CA PRO A 7 16.79 -28.23 -16.56
C PRO A 7 18.18 -28.50 -15.98
N GLY A 8 18.80 -27.46 -15.42
CA GLY A 8 20.02 -27.57 -14.62
C GLY A 8 21.12 -26.62 -15.03
N GLN A 9 21.10 -25.40 -14.48
CA GLN A 9 22.28 -24.70 -13.94
C GLN A 9 21.84 -23.40 -13.27
N ASN A 10 21.76 -23.46 -11.93
CA ASN A 10 21.45 -22.40 -10.98
C ASN A 10 22.65 -21.44 -10.77
N THR A 11 22.98 -20.60 -11.75
CA THR A 11 24.00 -19.54 -11.56
C THR A 11 23.52 -18.14 -11.94
N ALA A 12 22.39 -18.01 -12.63
CA ALA A 12 21.84 -16.71 -13.02
C ALA A 12 21.07 -15.96 -11.91
N SER A 13 20.59 -16.66 -10.87
CA SER A 13 19.79 -16.04 -9.79
C SER A 13 20.62 -15.40 -8.66
N VAL A 14 21.86 -15.84 -8.46
CA VAL A 14 22.79 -15.25 -7.48
C VAL A 14 23.48 -14.02 -8.05
N LEU A 15 23.72 -13.99 -9.36
CA LEU A 15 24.29 -12.83 -10.06
C LEU A 15 23.27 -11.70 -10.25
N GLY A 16 21.96 -11.98 -10.31
CA GLY A 16 20.92 -10.94 -10.43
C GLY A 16 20.81 -10.03 -9.22
N GLY A 17 20.89 -10.60 -8.01
CA GLY A 17 20.90 -9.83 -6.75
C GLY A 17 22.19 -9.02 -6.59
N LEU A 18 23.36 -9.64 -6.82
CA LEU A 18 24.67 -8.97 -6.74
C LEU A 18 24.84 -7.88 -7.81
N ALA A 19 24.27 -8.06 -9.00
CA ALA A 19 24.29 -7.06 -10.07
C ALA A 19 23.35 -5.87 -9.79
N GLY A 20 22.23 -6.09 -9.09
CA GLY A 20 21.27 -5.03 -8.77
C GLY A 20 21.77 -4.06 -7.69
N THR A 21 22.43 -4.57 -6.65
CA THR A 21 23.16 -3.73 -5.68
C THR A 21 24.42 -3.12 -6.27
N GLY A 22 25.11 -3.82 -7.18
CA GLY A 22 26.18 -3.24 -8.00
C GLY A 22 25.69 -2.06 -8.87
N LEU A 23 24.47 -2.14 -9.40
CA LEU A 23 23.82 -1.08 -10.17
C LEU A 23 23.36 0.09 -9.28
N LEU A 24 22.87 -0.19 -8.06
CA LEU A 24 22.55 0.82 -7.05
C LEU A 24 23.82 1.60 -6.65
N VAL A 25 24.90 0.88 -6.33
CA VAL A 25 26.20 1.46 -5.99
C VAL A 25 26.80 2.21 -7.19
N ALA A 26 26.71 1.67 -8.41
CA ALA A 26 27.19 2.35 -9.62
C ALA A 26 26.36 3.62 -9.94
N THR A 27 25.05 3.60 -9.71
CA THR A 27 24.16 4.76 -9.86
C THR A 27 24.50 5.83 -8.82
N LEU A 28 24.75 5.44 -7.57
CA LEU A 28 25.19 6.34 -6.49
C LEU A 28 26.60 6.91 -6.74
N VAL A 29 27.52 6.12 -7.32
CA VAL A 29 28.86 6.56 -7.75
C VAL A 29 28.78 7.50 -8.96
N ALA A 30 27.89 7.24 -9.92
CA ALA A 30 27.69 8.13 -11.06
C ALA A 30 27.05 9.46 -10.61
N ALA A 31 26.09 9.42 -9.66
CA ALA A 31 25.45 10.59 -9.09
C ALA A 31 26.40 11.44 -8.21
N SER A 32 27.43 10.85 -7.60
CA SER A 32 28.45 11.59 -6.84
C SER A 32 29.44 12.34 -7.74
N SER A 33 29.61 11.92 -9.00
CA SER A 33 30.54 12.52 -9.95
C SER A 33 30.03 13.78 -10.69
N SER A 34 28.74 14.12 -10.56
CA SER A 34 28.08 15.13 -11.40
C SER A 34 27.63 16.42 -10.70
N SER A 35 27.97 16.63 -9.41
CA SER A 35 27.60 17.87 -8.68
C SER A 35 28.72 18.44 -7.82
N THR A 36 28.71 19.75 -7.63
CA THR A 36 29.67 20.58 -6.88
C THR A 36 29.69 20.38 -5.35
N ALA A 37 29.01 19.36 -4.81
CA ALA A 37 29.05 18.98 -3.38
C ALA A 37 29.99 17.78 -3.17
N SER A 38 31.30 18.02 -3.27
CA SER A 38 32.31 16.96 -3.45
C SER A 38 32.82 16.26 -2.18
N GLY A 39 32.45 16.71 -0.97
CA GLY A 39 32.95 16.14 0.29
C GLY A 39 32.08 15.03 0.89
N VAL A 40 30.79 15.30 1.07
CA VAL A 40 29.84 14.45 1.83
C VAL A 40 29.43 13.20 1.04
N ARG A 41 29.27 13.32 -0.29
CA ARG A 41 28.84 12.20 -1.15
C ARG A 41 29.87 11.07 -1.28
N GLY A 42 31.16 11.36 -1.09
CA GLY A 42 32.24 10.34 -1.13
C GLY A 42 32.26 9.44 0.11
N GLY A 43 32.01 10.00 1.29
CA GLY A 43 31.91 9.25 2.55
C GLY A 43 30.66 8.37 2.61
N PHE A 44 29.55 8.84 2.04
CA PHE A 44 28.29 8.11 1.90
C PHE A 44 28.46 6.83 1.06
N VAL A 45 29.04 6.94 -0.14
CA VAL A 45 29.29 5.78 -1.02
C VAL A 45 30.21 4.75 -0.36
N GLY A 46 31.30 5.19 0.30
CA GLY A 46 32.21 4.28 1.00
C GLY A 46 31.62 3.60 2.23
N SER A 47 30.57 4.17 2.83
CA SER A 47 29.86 3.58 3.96
C SER A 47 28.83 2.55 3.48
N LEU A 48 28.09 2.86 2.41
CA LEU A 48 27.16 1.92 1.78
C LEU A 48 27.82 0.66 1.22
N THR A 49 28.99 0.79 0.58
CA THR A 49 29.75 -0.38 0.10
C THR A 49 30.13 -1.30 1.26
N ARG A 50 30.49 -0.75 2.43
CA ARG A 50 30.81 -1.55 3.63
C ARG A 50 29.60 -2.24 4.22
N VAL A 51 28.46 -1.55 4.29
CA VAL A 51 27.20 -2.18 4.75
C VAL A 51 26.80 -3.30 3.81
N TYR A 52 26.91 -3.08 2.50
CA TYR A 52 26.61 -4.07 1.48
C TYR A 52 27.49 -5.33 1.60
N ASP A 53 28.80 -5.15 1.74
CA ASP A 53 29.76 -6.25 1.87
C ASP A 53 29.48 -7.09 3.13
N ILE A 54 29.03 -6.45 4.22
CA ILE A 54 28.68 -7.14 5.47
C ILE A 54 27.31 -7.81 5.36
N ALA A 55 26.30 -7.15 4.77
CA ALA A 55 24.94 -7.65 4.65
C ALA A 55 24.82 -8.84 3.68
N THR A 56 25.69 -8.91 2.67
CA THR A 56 25.70 -9.99 1.68
C THR A 56 26.60 -11.16 2.06
N HIS A 57 27.31 -11.09 3.19
CA HIS A 57 28.19 -12.17 3.61
C HIS A 57 27.38 -13.41 4.07
N PRO A 58 27.74 -14.64 3.65
CA PRO A 58 26.99 -15.86 4.00
C PRO A 58 26.88 -16.18 5.49
N SER A 59 27.69 -15.52 6.33
CA SER A 59 27.73 -15.68 7.79
C SER A 59 27.27 -14.43 8.55
N ALA A 60 26.65 -13.46 7.86
CA ALA A 60 26.20 -12.22 8.46
C ALA A 60 25.11 -12.51 9.51
N SER A 61 25.38 -12.14 10.76
CA SER A 61 24.36 -12.17 11.81
C SER A 61 23.50 -10.91 11.73
N LEU A 62 22.24 -10.98 12.18
CA LEU A 62 21.37 -9.81 12.29
C LEU A 62 22.04 -8.68 13.09
N ALA A 63 22.79 -9.05 14.12
CA ALA A 63 23.58 -8.12 14.94
C ALA A 63 24.72 -7.47 14.15
N GLY A 64 25.43 -8.20 13.29
CA GLY A 64 26.51 -7.65 12.46
C GLY A 64 26.01 -6.74 11.34
N VAL A 65 24.85 -7.05 10.75
CA VAL A 65 24.19 -6.15 9.78
C VAL A 65 23.67 -4.90 10.50
N ALA A 66 23.02 -5.05 11.65
CA ALA A 66 22.55 -3.93 12.46
C ALA A 66 23.71 -3.05 12.95
N GLU A 67 24.84 -3.63 13.33
CA GLU A 67 26.05 -2.90 13.73
C GLU A 67 26.68 -2.15 12.56
N ALA A 68 26.76 -2.75 11.37
CA ALA A 68 27.26 -2.09 10.17
C ALA A 68 26.37 -0.92 9.73
N VAL A 69 25.04 -1.13 9.74
CA VAL A 69 24.03 -0.09 9.51
C VAL A 69 24.12 1.00 10.57
N TYR A 70 24.30 0.63 11.85
CA TYR A 70 24.45 1.57 12.96
C TYR A 70 25.72 2.40 12.86
N LEU A 71 26.87 1.80 12.55
CA LEU A 71 28.16 2.49 12.43
C LEU A 71 28.19 3.41 11.21
N SER A 72 27.61 2.96 10.09
CA SER A 72 27.46 3.78 8.89
C SER A 72 26.44 4.90 9.11
N GLY A 73 25.33 4.59 9.77
CA GLY A 73 24.31 5.53 10.19
C GLY A 73 24.81 6.56 11.21
N ALA A 74 25.72 6.20 12.11
CA ALA A 74 26.33 7.11 13.08
C ALA A 74 27.32 8.08 12.43
N ALA A 75 28.11 7.60 11.46
CA ALA A 75 28.98 8.47 10.66
C ALA A 75 28.17 9.45 9.79
N LEU A 76 27.01 9.03 9.30
CA LEU A 76 26.11 9.86 8.49
C LEU A 76 25.17 10.74 9.31
N ALA A 77 24.82 10.36 10.53
CA ALA A 77 24.08 11.18 11.49
C ALA A 77 24.91 12.39 11.96
N ALA A 78 26.25 12.26 11.95
CA ALA A 78 27.15 13.38 12.16
C ALA A 78 27.11 14.43 11.01
N ASP A 79 26.86 13.99 9.77
CA ASP A 79 26.63 14.88 8.62
C ASP A 79 25.19 15.44 8.59
N ALA A 80 24.18 14.66 9.04
CA ALA A 80 22.82 15.15 9.23
C ALA A 80 22.71 16.23 10.32
N ALA A 81 23.58 16.17 11.34
CA ALA A 81 23.74 17.25 12.33
C ALA A 81 24.27 18.56 11.71
N ALA A 82 24.77 18.55 10.47
CA ALA A 82 25.15 19.73 9.70
C ALA A 82 24.06 20.22 8.73
N GLY A 83 22.87 19.60 8.71
CA GLY A 83 21.71 20.06 7.94
C GLY A 83 21.47 19.41 6.57
N ASP A 84 22.10 18.26 6.27
CA ASP A 84 21.88 17.51 5.02
C ASP A 84 20.75 16.48 5.16
N TYR A 85 19.52 16.88 4.81
CA TYR A 85 18.32 16.05 4.92
C TYR A 85 18.27 14.93 3.86
N LEU A 86 18.92 15.12 2.71
CA LEU A 86 18.97 14.12 1.65
C LEU A 86 19.81 12.93 2.11
N ALA A 87 20.97 13.18 2.71
CA ALA A 87 21.81 12.13 3.28
C ALA A 87 21.04 11.33 4.35
N LEU A 88 20.34 12.02 5.25
CA LEU A 88 19.51 11.38 6.29
C LEU A 88 18.45 10.46 5.69
N TYR A 89 17.70 10.95 4.69
CA TYR A 89 16.69 10.17 3.97
C TYR A 89 17.30 8.91 3.36
N LEU A 90 18.36 9.07 2.54
CA LEU A 90 18.95 7.95 1.81
C LEU A 90 19.50 6.88 2.74
N VAL A 91 20.13 7.26 3.85
CA VAL A 91 20.64 6.31 4.85
C VAL A 91 19.50 5.51 5.45
N PHE A 92 18.42 6.17 5.84
CA PHE A 92 17.28 5.45 6.40
C PHE A 92 16.64 4.54 5.36
N SER A 93 16.34 5.04 4.16
CA SER A 93 15.67 4.26 3.12
C SER A 93 16.50 3.02 2.73
N ILE A 94 17.83 3.15 2.67
CA ILE A 94 18.71 2.00 2.41
C ILE A 94 18.76 1.05 3.61
N ALA A 95 18.82 1.58 4.84
CA ALA A 95 18.78 0.74 6.04
C ALA A 95 17.48 -0.07 6.13
N LEU A 96 16.34 0.56 5.86
CA LEU A 96 15.04 -0.10 5.82
C LEU A 96 14.99 -1.16 4.73
N TYR A 97 15.40 -0.81 3.49
CA TYR A 97 15.49 -1.73 2.38
C TYR A 97 16.35 -2.97 2.73
N LEU A 98 17.50 -2.79 3.38
CA LEU A 98 18.36 -3.91 3.78
C LEU A 98 17.70 -4.81 4.83
N VAL A 99 16.92 -4.24 5.75
CA VAL A 99 16.14 -5.01 6.72
C VAL A 99 15.06 -5.83 5.99
N GLU A 100 14.29 -5.19 5.12
CA GLU A 100 13.23 -5.84 4.34
C GLU A 100 13.77 -6.95 3.44
N GLU A 101 14.86 -6.69 2.70
CA GLU A 101 15.54 -7.70 1.89
C GLU A 101 16.09 -8.84 2.75
N HIS A 102 16.63 -8.57 3.94
CA HIS A 102 17.06 -9.63 4.85
C HIS A 102 15.89 -10.54 5.25
N LEU A 103 14.73 -9.97 5.53
CA LEU A 103 13.51 -10.73 5.82
C LEU A 103 13.07 -11.57 4.61
N GLU A 104 13.11 -11.00 3.41
CA GLU A 104 12.82 -11.73 2.17
C GLU A 104 13.79 -12.90 1.94
N TRP A 105 15.09 -12.72 2.22
CA TRP A 105 16.08 -13.80 2.13
C TRP A 105 15.81 -14.93 3.12
N ARG A 106 15.39 -14.62 4.35
CA ARG A 106 14.99 -15.62 5.36
C ARG A 106 13.83 -16.45 4.84
N GLN A 107 12.79 -15.78 4.36
CA GLN A 107 11.60 -16.44 3.84
C GLN A 107 11.89 -17.22 2.54
N LEU A 108 12.75 -16.71 1.66
CA LEU A 108 13.22 -17.46 0.50
C LEU A 108 13.96 -18.75 0.91
N GLY A 109 14.65 -18.72 2.05
CA GLY A 109 15.25 -19.89 2.69
C GLY A 109 14.22 -20.96 3.04
N GLU A 110 13.06 -20.55 3.58
CA GLU A 110 11.93 -21.43 3.86
C GLU A 110 11.24 -21.94 2.58
N ASP A 111 11.02 -21.07 1.59
CA ASP A 111 10.42 -21.43 0.30
C ASP A 111 11.27 -22.43 -0.50
N LYS A 112 12.59 -22.48 -0.26
CA LYS A 112 13.48 -23.49 -0.87
C LYS A 112 13.31 -24.88 -0.27
N LYS A 113 12.80 -24.99 0.96
CA LYS A 113 12.65 -26.28 1.63
C LYS A 113 11.52 -27.07 0.98
N LYS A 114 11.85 -28.29 0.56
CA LYS A 114 10.86 -29.25 0.03
C LYS A 114 10.16 -30.05 1.13
N THR A 115 10.54 -29.81 2.39
CA THR A 115 9.91 -30.45 3.55
C THR A 115 8.52 -29.87 3.75
N ILE A 116 7.53 -30.75 3.82
CA ILE A 116 6.16 -30.40 4.13
C ILE A 116 6.02 -30.27 5.65
N PRO A 117 5.50 -29.16 6.18
CA PRO A 117 5.20 -29.05 7.61
C PRO A 117 4.26 -30.17 8.07
N PRO A 118 4.49 -30.77 9.25
CA PRO A 118 3.56 -31.75 9.83
C PRO A 118 2.12 -31.23 9.91
N GLU A 119 1.96 -29.93 10.20
CA GLU A 119 0.68 -29.25 10.34
C GLU A 119 -0.20 -29.37 9.09
N VAL A 120 0.40 -29.42 7.90
CA VAL A 120 -0.33 -29.62 6.63
C VAL A 120 -1.13 -30.92 6.65
N PHE A 121 -0.58 -31.97 7.25
CA PHE A 121 -1.24 -33.27 7.40
C PHE A 121 -2.13 -33.33 8.64
N GLU A 122 -1.74 -32.67 9.74
CA GLU A 122 -2.53 -32.63 10.98
C GLU A 122 -3.89 -31.96 10.77
N TYR A 123 -3.93 -30.87 10.00
CA TYR A 123 -5.16 -30.16 9.65
C TYR A 123 -5.87 -30.70 8.41
N GLY A 124 -5.35 -31.76 7.79
CA GLY A 124 -5.94 -32.39 6.60
C GLY A 124 -5.97 -31.50 5.37
N ILE A 125 -5.04 -30.54 5.24
CA ILE A 125 -4.86 -29.74 4.02
C ILE A 125 -4.39 -30.65 2.87
N LEU A 126 -3.48 -31.56 3.20
CA LEU A 126 -3.11 -32.68 2.36
C LEU A 126 -3.42 -33.98 3.10
N ASP A 127 -3.83 -35.00 2.34
CA ASP A 127 -4.18 -36.28 2.92
C ASP A 127 -2.93 -37.01 3.43
N LYS A 128 -2.95 -37.34 4.72
CA LYS A 128 -1.88 -38.07 5.42
C LYS A 128 -1.70 -39.49 4.90
N ALA A 129 -2.78 -40.13 4.43
CA ALA A 129 -2.73 -41.46 3.83
C ALA A 129 -1.98 -41.47 2.50
N THR A 130 -2.03 -40.34 1.78
CA THR A 130 -1.36 -40.17 0.49
C THR A 130 -0.13 -39.26 0.58
N LYS A 131 0.46 -39.08 1.76
CA LYS A 131 1.58 -38.16 1.99
C LYS A 131 2.78 -38.39 1.05
N ASP A 132 3.03 -39.65 0.70
CA ASP A 132 4.12 -40.07 -0.19
C ASP A 132 3.66 -40.25 -1.64
N SER A 133 2.39 -39.94 -1.95
CA SER A 133 1.87 -40.06 -3.31
C SER A 133 2.43 -38.95 -4.21
N PRO A 134 2.70 -39.24 -5.49
CA PRO A 134 3.17 -38.23 -6.44
C PRO A 134 2.24 -37.02 -6.53
N GLU A 135 0.93 -37.24 -6.46
CA GLU A 135 -0.07 -36.16 -6.57
C GLU A 135 -0.02 -35.19 -5.38
N THR A 136 0.13 -35.71 -4.15
CA THR A 136 0.21 -34.87 -2.94
C THR A 136 1.48 -34.03 -2.94
N LEU A 137 2.60 -34.66 -3.29
CA LEU A 137 3.89 -33.98 -3.43
C LEU A 137 3.83 -32.92 -4.53
N GLU A 138 3.17 -33.20 -5.66
CA GLU A 138 3.01 -32.24 -6.75
C GLU A 138 2.16 -31.03 -6.34
N LYS A 139 1.06 -31.23 -5.59
CA LYS A 139 0.23 -30.12 -5.09
C LYS A 139 1.02 -29.18 -4.18
N PHE A 140 1.74 -29.73 -3.21
CA PHE A 140 2.61 -28.95 -2.34
C PHE A 140 3.71 -28.24 -3.14
N GLU A 141 4.38 -28.96 -4.03
CA GLU A 141 5.48 -28.42 -4.83
C GLU A 141 4.99 -27.28 -5.74
N LYS A 142 3.79 -27.36 -6.31
CA LYS A 142 3.18 -26.25 -7.07
C LYS A 142 2.98 -24.99 -6.22
N ALA A 143 2.47 -25.13 -4.99
CA ALA A 143 2.31 -23.99 -4.09
C ALA A 143 3.68 -23.42 -3.67
N ARG A 144 4.63 -24.28 -3.31
CA ARG A 144 5.99 -23.88 -2.96
C ARG A 144 6.69 -23.14 -4.11
N LEU A 145 6.64 -23.66 -5.34
CA LEU A 145 7.24 -23.00 -6.51
C LEU A 145 6.59 -21.65 -6.81
N TYR A 146 5.26 -21.52 -6.65
CA TYR A 146 4.58 -20.25 -6.84
C TYR A 146 5.13 -19.18 -5.89
N ASN A 147 5.16 -19.47 -4.58
CA ASN A 147 5.69 -18.55 -3.58
C ASN A 147 7.18 -18.23 -3.81
N TYR A 148 7.99 -19.25 -4.10
CA TYR A 148 9.41 -19.07 -4.39
C TYR A 148 9.67 -18.14 -5.59
N GLU A 149 8.96 -18.34 -6.70
CA GLU A 149 9.15 -17.54 -7.91
C GLU A 149 8.58 -16.12 -7.75
N LYS A 150 7.43 -16.00 -7.08
CA LYS A 150 6.84 -14.70 -6.74
C LYS A 150 7.78 -13.89 -5.85
N ARG A 151 8.44 -14.54 -4.90
CA ARG A 151 9.42 -13.88 -4.03
C ARG A 151 10.68 -13.48 -4.77
N LEU A 152 11.24 -14.35 -5.60
CA LEU A 152 12.39 -13.98 -6.45
C LEU A 152 12.07 -12.77 -7.34
N PHE A 153 10.88 -12.75 -7.93
CA PHE A 153 10.42 -11.61 -8.71
C PHE A 153 10.28 -10.35 -7.84
N GLY A 154 9.65 -10.46 -6.66
CA GLY A 154 9.49 -9.38 -5.69
C GLY A 154 10.82 -8.76 -5.26
N MET A 155 11.79 -9.59 -4.86
CA MET A 155 13.15 -9.15 -4.50
C MET A 155 13.86 -8.47 -5.68
N PHE A 156 13.73 -9.01 -6.89
CA PHE A 156 14.28 -8.36 -8.08
C PHE A 156 13.66 -6.99 -8.33
N THR A 157 12.33 -6.89 -8.28
CA THR A 157 11.62 -5.61 -8.47
C THR A 157 11.95 -4.62 -7.35
N SER A 158 12.11 -5.07 -6.11
CA SER A 158 12.49 -4.27 -4.95
C SER A 158 13.83 -3.56 -5.19
N VAL A 159 14.85 -4.31 -5.65
CA VAL A 159 16.17 -3.75 -5.97
C VAL A 159 16.07 -2.72 -7.10
N VAL A 160 15.36 -3.06 -8.17
CA VAL A 160 15.19 -2.18 -9.34
C VAL A 160 14.43 -0.90 -8.95
N ASN A 161 13.35 -1.03 -8.18
CA ASN A 161 12.53 0.10 -7.74
C ASN A 161 13.30 1.01 -6.79
N THR A 162 14.03 0.45 -5.83
CA THR A 162 14.89 1.23 -4.93
C THR A 162 15.94 2.03 -5.70
N GLY A 163 16.63 1.39 -6.66
CA GLY A 163 17.59 2.09 -7.51
C GLY A 163 16.95 3.14 -8.42
N PHE A 164 15.78 2.85 -8.96
CA PHE A 164 15.03 3.78 -9.79
C PHE A 164 14.50 4.97 -8.99
N GLU A 165 14.01 4.78 -7.77
CA GLU A 165 13.58 5.87 -6.87
C GLU A 165 14.74 6.78 -6.51
N VAL A 166 15.92 6.23 -6.19
CA VAL A 166 17.13 7.03 -5.96
C VAL A 166 17.50 7.84 -7.22
N PHE A 167 17.41 7.23 -8.40
CA PHE A 167 17.63 7.92 -9.68
C PHE A 167 16.60 9.04 -9.90
N ILE A 168 15.32 8.76 -9.67
CA ILE A 168 14.24 9.73 -9.80
C ILE A 168 14.47 10.90 -8.84
N LEU A 169 14.77 10.61 -7.58
CA LEU A 169 15.00 11.59 -6.54
C LEU A 169 16.16 12.53 -6.85
N LEU A 170 17.33 11.97 -7.19
CA LEU A 170 18.57 12.73 -7.33
C LEU A 170 18.66 13.48 -8.66
N LEU A 171 18.13 12.90 -9.74
CA LEU A 171 18.35 13.42 -11.09
C LEU A 171 17.06 13.91 -11.74
N VAL A 172 15.98 13.13 -11.64
CA VAL A 172 14.76 13.41 -12.40
C VAL A 172 13.90 14.48 -11.73
N LYS A 173 13.72 14.49 -10.40
CA LYS A 173 12.91 15.52 -9.72
C LYS A 173 13.46 16.94 -9.96
N PRO A 174 14.76 17.24 -9.76
CA PRO A 174 15.28 18.57 -10.08
C PRO A 174 15.17 18.92 -11.57
N TRP A 175 15.42 17.95 -12.46
CA TRP A 175 15.29 18.15 -13.91
C TRP A 175 13.83 18.42 -14.33
N ALA A 176 12.88 17.64 -13.82
CA ALA A 176 11.47 17.74 -14.15
C ALA A 176 10.90 19.07 -13.64
N TRP A 177 11.34 19.53 -12.48
CA TRP A 177 10.97 20.84 -11.97
C TRP A 177 11.46 21.97 -12.88
N ARG A 178 12.74 21.96 -13.28
CA ARG A 178 13.27 22.94 -14.23
C ARG A 178 12.51 22.93 -15.56
N LYS A 179 12.17 21.74 -16.07
CA LYS A 179 11.34 21.62 -17.29
C LYS A 179 9.94 22.16 -17.10
N ALA A 180 9.32 21.92 -15.94
CA ALA A 180 8.04 22.52 -15.62
C ALA A 180 8.11 24.06 -15.60
N MET A 181 9.19 24.63 -15.04
CA MET A 181 9.43 26.08 -15.04
C MET A 181 9.69 26.66 -16.43
N GLU A 182 10.50 25.99 -17.26
CA GLU A 182 10.76 26.40 -18.65
C GLU A 182 9.45 26.55 -19.46
N HIS A 183 8.47 25.66 -19.20
CA HIS A 183 7.18 25.66 -19.88
C HIS A 183 6.06 26.36 -19.08
N ALA A 184 6.35 26.94 -17.92
CA ALA A 184 5.33 27.52 -17.04
C ALA A 184 4.41 28.55 -17.73
N PRO A 185 4.90 29.47 -18.60
CA PRO A 185 4.00 30.41 -19.30
C PRO A 185 2.93 29.72 -20.16
N PHE A 186 3.33 28.66 -20.87
CA PHE A 186 2.44 27.88 -21.71
C PHE A 186 1.43 27.09 -20.85
N VAL A 187 1.89 26.42 -19.80
CA VAL A 187 1.03 25.59 -18.95
C VAL A 187 0.05 26.44 -18.15
N ARG A 188 0.49 27.58 -17.59
CA ARG A 188 -0.40 28.53 -16.90
C ARG A 188 -1.52 29.02 -17.82
N THR A 189 -1.19 29.40 -19.06
CA THR A 189 -2.18 29.85 -20.05
C THR A 189 -3.15 28.74 -20.42
N THR A 190 -2.64 27.53 -20.68
CA THR A 190 -3.46 26.37 -21.03
C THR A 190 -4.40 25.99 -19.90
N TYR A 191 -3.90 25.95 -18.67
CA TYR A 191 -4.68 25.66 -17.47
C TYR A 191 -5.77 26.72 -17.24
N ALA A 192 -5.43 28.01 -17.36
CA ALA A 192 -6.41 29.09 -17.24
C ALA A 192 -7.53 28.97 -18.28
N ASN A 193 -7.19 28.69 -19.55
CA ASN A 193 -8.17 28.48 -20.62
C ASN A 193 -9.05 27.26 -20.35
N ALA A 194 -8.46 26.15 -19.90
CA ALA A 194 -9.19 24.94 -19.53
C ALA A 194 -10.19 25.22 -18.40
N MET A 195 -9.75 25.84 -17.31
CA MET A 195 -10.62 26.23 -16.19
C MET A 195 -11.72 27.22 -16.61
N ALA A 196 -11.41 28.14 -17.53
CA ALA A 196 -12.38 29.07 -18.11
C ALA A 196 -13.39 28.41 -19.05
N SER A 197 -13.16 27.19 -19.52
CA SER A 197 -14.09 26.42 -20.35
C SER A 197 -15.01 25.49 -19.55
N LEU A 198 -14.64 25.15 -18.31
CA LEU A 198 -15.42 24.27 -17.46
C LEU A 198 -16.77 24.92 -17.08
N PRO A 199 -17.87 24.14 -16.95
CA PRO A 199 -19.14 24.64 -16.44
C PRO A 199 -18.95 25.33 -15.08
N MET A 200 -19.77 26.34 -14.77
CA MET A 200 -19.61 27.18 -13.57
C MET A 200 -19.44 26.37 -12.27
N TRP A 201 -20.13 25.23 -12.15
CA TRP A 201 -20.06 24.32 -10.99
C TRP A 201 -18.71 23.58 -10.83
N PHE A 202 -17.87 23.53 -11.86
CA PHE A 202 -16.51 22.96 -11.77
C PHE A 202 -15.46 24.01 -11.43
N ARG A 203 -15.83 25.29 -11.36
CA ARG A 203 -14.94 26.40 -11.00
C ARG A 203 -14.93 26.69 -9.49
N ILE A 204 -15.44 25.77 -8.65
CA ILE A 204 -15.64 25.99 -7.20
C ILE A 204 -14.35 26.49 -6.50
N GLY A 205 -13.18 25.94 -6.83
CA GLY A 205 -11.90 26.43 -6.29
C GLY A 205 -11.54 27.87 -6.71
N ALA A 206 -11.96 28.30 -7.90
CA ALA A 206 -11.77 29.67 -8.39
C ALA A 206 -12.82 30.65 -7.84
N TRP A 207 -13.95 30.17 -7.30
CA TRP A 207 -15.03 30.99 -6.72
C TRP A 207 -15.03 31.02 -5.19
N LEU A 208 -14.38 30.08 -4.50
CA LEU A 208 -14.23 30.16 -3.04
C LEU A 208 -13.74 31.54 -2.56
N PRO A 209 -12.78 32.19 -3.25
CA PRO A 209 -12.39 33.56 -2.91
C PRO A 209 -13.54 34.57 -3.08
N SER A 210 -14.36 34.48 -4.14
CA SER A 210 -15.40 35.48 -4.47
C SER A 210 -16.63 35.42 -3.55
N TRP A 211 -16.91 34.25 -2.96
CA TRP A 211 -18.00 34.09 -1.99
C TRP A 211 -17.57 34.37 -0.54
N LEU A 212 -16.29 34.16 -0.21
CA LEU A 212 -15.72 34.51 1.09
C LEU A 212 -15.27 35.97 1.18
N SER A 213 -15.03 36.63 0.03
CA SER A 213 -14.83 38.08 -0.05
C SER A 213 -16.17 38.81 -0.10
N ILE A 214 -16.92 38.76 1.00
CA ILE A 214 -17.77 39.91 1.33
C ILE A 214 -16.79 41.07 1.51
N ALA A 215 -16.79 42.00 0.55
CA ALA A 215 -15.97 43.20 0.60
C ALA A 215 -16.14 43.85 1.98
N PRO A 216 -15.05 44.19 2.70
CA PRO A 216 -15.19 44.91 3.94
C PRO A 216 -15.85 46.25 3.61
N THR A 217 -17.11 46.41 4.03
CA THR A 217 -17.70 47.74 4.16
C THR A 217 -16.75 48.55 5.04
N GLN A 218 -16.42 49.77 4.61
CA GLN A 218 -15.30 50.59 5.11
C GLN A 218 -15.29 50.91 6.62
N ASP A 219 -16.25 50.42 7.41
CA ASP A 219 -16.47 50.78 8.81
C ASP A 219 -16.42 49.60 9.81
N ALA A 220 -15.88 48.44 9.45
CA ALA A 220 -15.69 47.35 10.42
C ALA A 220 -14.31 47.47 11.10
N SER A 221 -14.30 47.99 12.32
CA SER A 221 -13.13 48.10 13.20
C SER A 221 -12.23 46.87 13.17
N ALA A 222 -10.98 47.10 12.77
CA ALA A 222 -9.91 46.13 12.66
C ALA A 222 -9.70 45.32 13.96
N SER A 223 -9.99 44.02 13.92
CA SER A 223 -9.31 42.98 14.72
C SER A 223 -9.85 41.56 14.47
N SER A 224 -11.07 41.38 13.95
CA SER A 224 -11.65 40.04 13.71
C SER A 224 -11.66 39.58 12.24
N LEU A 225 -11.52 40.50 11.28
CA LEU A 225 -11.57 40.21 9.84
C LEU A 225 -10.20 40.27 9.12
N SER A 226 -9.11 40.55 9.84
CA SER A 226 -7.74 40.54 9.29
C SER A 226 -7.29 39.17 8.79
N TRP A 227 -7.94 38.09 9.26
CA TRP A 227 -7.73 36.71 8.80
C TRP A 227 -8.12 36.52 7.32
N PHE A 228 -9.15 37.23 6.84
CA PHE A 228 -9.64 37.11 5.46
C PHE A 228 -8.84 37.98 4.46
N GLY A 229 -8.29 39.11 4.92
CA GLY A 229 -7.56 40.06 4.05
C GLY A 229 -6.16 39.60 3.63
N ALA A 230 -5.46 38.85 4.48
CA ALA A 230 -4.09 38.38 4.17
C ALA A 230 -4.06 37.28 3.09
N GLY A 231 -5.12 36.46 2.98
CA GLY A 231 -5.26 35.43 1.95
C GLY A 231 -5.48 35.99 0.53
N ALA A 232 -6.05 37.19 0.41
CA ALA A 232 -6.32 37.80 -0.89
C ALA A 232 -5.04 38.29 -1.61
N SER A 233 -4.02 38.76 -0.87
CA SER A 233 -2.70 39.08 -1.46
C SER A 233 -1.89 37.84 -1.83
N GLN A 234 -2.17 36.68 -1.21
CA GLN A 234 -1.64 35.37 -1.61
C GLN A 234 -2.47 34.71 -2.74
N GLY A 235 -3.60 35.30 -3.14
CA GLY A 235 -4.46 34.76 -4.20
C GLY A 235 -3.77 34.55 -5.56
N ALA A 236 -2.64 35.23 -5.80
CA ALA A 236 -1.85 35.09 -7.02
C ALA A 236 -0.76 33.98 -6.98
N SER A 237 -0.50 33.32 -5.84
CA SER A 237 0.56 32.29 -5.74
C SER A 237 0.06 30.91 -6.19
N TRP A 238 -1.09 30.47 -5.68
CA TRP A 238 -1.61 29.13 -5.95
C TRP A 238 -2.08 28.92 -7.40
N GLU A 239 -2.63 29.95 -8.05
CA GLU A 239 -3.04 29.89 -9.47
C GLU A 239 -1.84 29.67 -10.42
N ARG A 240 -0.64 30.11 -10.00
CA ARG A 240 0.59 29.88 -10.75
C ARG A 240 1.23 28.54 -10.40
N GLU A 241 1.21 28.17 -9.13
CA GLU A 241 1.81 26.94 -8.63
C GLU A 241 1.10 25.67 -9.11
N VAL A 242 -0.23 25.65 -9.11
CA VAL A 242 -1.01 24.46 -9.51
C VAL A 242 -0.63 23.95 -10.91
N PRO A 243 -0.65 24.77 -11.99
CA PRO A 243 -0.26 24.29 -13.32
C PRO A 243 1.21 23.83 -13.39
N GLU A 244 2.11 24.48 -12.65
CA GLU A 244 3.52 24.09 -12.58
C GLU A 244 3.70 22.73 -11.95
N PHE A 245 3.06 22.51 -10.79
CA PHE A 245 3.13 21.25 -10.08
C PHE A 245 2.41 20.14 -10.85
N LEU A 246 1.31 20.43 -11.55
CA LEU A 246 0.65 19.46 -12.44
C LEU A 246 1.61 18.96 -13.54
N LEU A 247 2.30 19.87 -14.24
CA LEU A 247 3.26 19.45 -15.26
C LEU A 247 4.42 18.66 -14.64
N PHE A 248 4.94 19.12 -13.51
CA PHE A 248 5.97 18.41 -12.76
C PHE A 248 5.54 16.98 -12.40
N SER A 249 4.35 16.80 -11.80
CA SER A 249 3.80 15.48 -11.46
C SER A 249 3.55 14.61 -12.68
N LEU A 250 3.05 15.18 -13.79
CA LEU A 250 2.85 14.45 -15.05
C LEU A 250 4.18 13.94 -15.63
N LEU A 251 5.22 14.77 -15.62
CA LEU A 251 6.55 14.36 -16.08
C LEU A 251 7.08 13.19 -15.25
N LEU A 252 7.00 13.27 -13.92
CA LEU A 252 7.41 12.18 -13.04
C LEU A 252 6.61 10.91 -13.30
N HIS A 253 5.28 11.03 -13.40
CA HIS A 253 4.37 9.92 -13.69
C HIS A 253 4.75 9.19 -14.99
N PHE A 254 4.89 9.92 -16.10
CA PHE A 254 5.21 9.32 -17.39
C PHE A 254 6.65 8.80 -17.51
N ILE A 255 7.59 9.31 -16.71
CA ILE A 255 8.96 8.78 -16.66
C ILE A 255 9.01 7.46 -15.86
N GLY A 256 8.22 7.34 -14.79
CA GLY A 256 8.14 6.10 -14.01
C GLY A 256 7.32 5.00 -14.68
N ARG A 257 6.27 5.37 -15.42
CA ARG A 257 5.29 4.43 -15.99
C ARG A 257 5.88 3.26 -16.79
N PRO A 258 6.93 3.43 -17.64
CA PRO A 258 7.49 2.32 -18.39
C PRO A 258 8.00 1.18 -17.50
N LEU A 259 8.61 1.49 -16.35
CA LEU A 259 9.12 0.47 -15.44
C LEU A 259 7.98 -0.34 -14.84
N ASP A 260 6.97 0.35 -14.29
CA ASP A 260 5.77 -0.29 -13.74
C ASP A 260 5.05 -1.15 -14.78
N LEU A 261 4.97 -0.68 -16.03
CA LEU A 261 4.31 -1.41 -17.12
C LEU A 261 5.05 -2.71 -17.42
N ILE A 262 6.39 -2.68 -17.50
CA ILE A 262 7.21 -3.88 -17.72
C ILE A 262 7.02 -4.88 -16.58
N GLN A 263 7.06 -4.40 -15.32
CA GLN A 263 6.88 -5.25 -14.15
C GLN A 263 5.46 -5.85 -14.09
N SER A 264 4.43 -5.05 -14.38
CA SER A 264 3.03 -5.51 -14.40
C SER A 264 2.78 -6.54 -15.48
N LEU A 265 3.32 -6.32 -16.69
CA LEU A 265 3.22 -7.29 -17.79
C LEU A 265 3.92 -8.61 -17.45
N TYR A 266 5.09 -8.56 -16.82
CA TYR A 266 5.79 -9.77 -16.39
C TYR A 266 5.01 -10.50 -15.29
N SER A 267 4.51 -9.76 -14.28
CA SER A 267 3.73 -10.33 -13.20
C SER A 267 2.49 -11.04 -13.73
N ASP A 268 1.66 -10.37 -14.54
CA ASP A 268 0.42 -10.96 -15.04
C ASP A 268 0.68 -12.06 -16.10
N PHE A 269 1.44 -11.76 -17.16
CA PHE A 269 1.51 -12.61 -18.35
C PHE A 269 2.67 -13.61 -18.36
N VAL A 270 3.57 -13.58 -17.37
CA VAL A 270 4.65 -14.57 -17.23
C VAL A 270 4.51 -15.32 -15.91
N LEU A 271 4.52 -14.62 -14.77
CA LEU A 271 4.49 -15.26 -13.46
C LEU A 271 3.10 -15.87 -13.17
N GLU A 272 2.04 -15.05 -13.15
CA GLU A 272 0.68 -15.51 -12.84
C GLU A 272 0.14 -16.46 -13.93
N GLU A 273 0.48 -16.22 -15.21
CA GLU A 273 0.14 -17.13 -16.32
C GLU A 273 0.78 -18.51 -16.15
N LYS A 274 2.08 -18.58 -15.81
CA LYS A 274 2.80 -19.85 -15.57
C LYS A 274 2.14 -20.68 -14.46
N HIS A 275 1.61 -20.01 -13.45
CA HIS A 275 0.93 -20.65 -12.32
C HIS A 275 -0.57 -20.81 -12.55
N GLY A 276 -1.10 -20.44 -13.71
CA GLY A 276 -2.49 -20.64 -14.11
C GLY A 276 -3.50 -19.68 -13.48
N PHE A 277 -3.01 -18.64 -12.79
CA PHE A 277 -3.83 -17.63 -12.12
C PHE A 277 -4.31 -16.54 -13.06
N ASN A 278 -3.48 -16.11 -14.02
CA ASN A 278 -3.88 -15.07 -14.96
C ASN A 278 -5.07 -15.52 -15.83
N LYS A 279 -6.06 -14.64 -15.94
CA LYS A 279 -7.21 -14.77 -16.85
C LYS A 279 -7.40 -13.54 -17.74
N LYS A 280 -6.56 -12.51 -17.54
CA LYS A 280 -6.61 -11.27 -18.33
C LYS A 280 -6.13 -11.54 -19.74
N THR A 281 -6.82 -10.96 -20.72
CA THR A 281 -6.28 -10.78 -22.07
C THR A 281 -5.47 -9.48 -22.12
N LEU A 282 -4.55 -9.35 -23.07
CA LEU A 282 -3.83 -8.08 -23.30
C LEU A 282 -4.81 -6.92 -23.55
N GLY A 283 -5.91 -7.16 -24.26
CA GLY A 283 -6.95 -6.15 -24.50
C GLY A 283 -7.62 -5.69 -23.21
N LEU A 284 -7.96 -6.62 -22.30
CA LEU A 284 -8.51 -6.27 -20.99
C LEU A 284 -7.48 -5.52 -20.13
N PHE A 285 -6.23 -5.98 -20.10
CA PHE A 285 -5.15 -5.34 -19.36
C PHE A 285 -4.95 -3.88 -19.78
N PHE A 286 -4.81 -3.60 -21.08
CA PHE A 286 -4.63 -2.23 -21.56
C PHE A 286 -5.90 -1.37 -21.41
N SER A 287 -7.09 -1.98 -21.49
CA SER A 287 -8.36 -1.28 -21.22
C SER A 287 -8.44 -0.83 -19.77
N ASP A 288 -8.15 -1.72 -18.82
CA ASP A 288 -8.13 -1.41 -17.39
C ASP A 288 -7.03 -0.38 -17.08
N LEU A 289 -5.87 -0.49 -17.71
CA LEU A 289 -4.81 0.50 -17.60
C LEU A 289 -5.31 1.89 -18.02
N VAL A 290 -5.84 2.04 -19.24
CA VAL A 290 -6.31 3.34 -19.74
C VAL A 290 -7.43 3.92 -18.86
N LYS A 291 -8.38 3.10 -18.39
CA LYS A 291 -9.42 3.55 -17.46
C LYS A 291 -8.83 4.08 -16.15
N SER A 292 -7.84 3.36 -15.59
CA SER A 292 -7.17 3.76 -14.35
C SER A 292 -6.39 5.07 -14.52
N GLU A 293 -5.69 5.23 -15.66
CA GLU A 293 -4.95 6.45 -15.99
C GLU A 293 -5.89 7.66 -16.13
N ILE A 294 -6.99 7.51 -16.88
CA ILE A 294 -7.98 8.57 -17.04
C ILE A 294 -8.56 8.96 -15.67
N LEU A 295 -8.92 7.99 -14.84
CA LEU A 295 -9.47 8.24 -13.52
C LEU A 295 -8.47 8.97 -12.61
N SER A 296 -7.21 8.53 -12.61
CA SER A 296 -6.13 9.14 -11.83
C SER A 296 -5.88 10.59 -12.25
N LEU A 297 -5.84 10.86 -13.57
CA LEU A 297 -5.70 12.22 -14.11
C LEU A 297 -6.89 13.11 -13.73
N VAL A 298 -8.12 12.59 -13.78
CA VAL A 298 -9.32 13.34 -13.37
C VAL A 298 -9.24 13.70 -11.88
N PHE A 299 -8.88 12.76 -11.01
CA PHE A 299 -8.73 13.05 -9.58
C PHE A 299 -7.58 14.02 -9.30
N MET A 300 -6.45 13.88 -9.99
CA MET A 300 -5.32 14.79 -9.84
C MET A 300 -5.71 16.23 -10.22
N MET A 301 -6.40 16.41 -11.36
CA MET A 301 -6.89 17.73 -11.79
C MET A 301 -7.94 18.31 -10.85
N LEU A 302 -8.76 17.48 -10.20
CA LEU A 302 -9.81 17.94 -9.29
C LEU A 302 -9.29 18.27 -7.90
N LEU A 303 -8.44 17.41 -7.34
CA LEU A 303 -8.04 17.47 -5.93
C LEU A 303 -6.85 18.40 -5.72
N LEU A 304 -5.86 18.41 -6.63
CA LEU A 304 -4.67 19.21 -6.45
C LEU A 304 -4.99 20.71 -6.26
N PRO A 305 -5.84 21.37 -7.08
CA PRO A 305 -6.16 22.77 -6.87
C PRO A 305 -6.84 23.04 -5.53
N VAL A 306 -7.71 22.13 -5.07
CA VAL A 306 -8.41 22.23 -3.78
C VAL A 306 -7.41 22.13 -2.63
N ILE A 307 -6.51 21.16 -2.68
CA ILE A 307 -5.48 20.96 -1.65
C ILE A 307 -4.56 22.18 -1.60
N THR A 308 -4.05 22.65 -2.75
CA THR A 308 -3.18 23.83 -2.81
C THR A 308 -3.89 25.06 -2.27
N PHE A 309 -5.15 25.28 -2.65
CA PHE A 309 -5.95 26.36 -2.12
C PHE A 309 -6.08 26.28 -0.59
N LEU A 310 -6.42 25.11 -0.03
CA LEU A 310 -6.59 24.94 1.43
C LEU A 310 -5.30 25.19 2.20
N ILE A 311 -4.14 24.89 1.62
CA ILE A 311 -2.83 25.14 2.24
C ILE A 311 -2.53 26.64 2.29
N HIS A 312 -2.65 27.35 1.16
CA HIS A 312 -2.43 28.80 1.13
C HIS A 312 -3.46 29.54 1.97
N TRP A 313 -4.74 29.18 1.86
CA TRP A 313 -5.82 29.82 2.61
C TRP A 313 -5.73 29.54 4.12
N GLY A 314 -5.34 28.32 4.49
CA GLY A 314 -5.29 27.88 5.89
C GLY A 314 -4.10 28.42 6.68
N GLY A 315 -3.03 28.87 6.02
CA GLY A 315 -1.80 29.34 6.66
C GLY A 315 -1.26 28.29 7.64
N GLU A 316 -0.74 28.73 8.80
CA GLU A 316 -0.23 27.81 9.84
C GLU A 316 -1.23 26.74 10.29
N MET A 317 -2.53 27.00 10.13
CA MET A 317 -3.62 26.09 10.52
C MET A 317 -4.13 25.23 9.36
N PHE A 318 -3.47 25.22 8.18
CA PHE A 318 -3.95 24.46 7.02
C PHE A 318 -4.18 22.98 7.33
N TYR A 319 -3.38 22.40 8.22
CA TYR A 319 -3.46 20.99 8.57
C TYR A 319 -4.85 20.60 9.08
N VAL A 320 -5.56 21.50 9.78
CA VAL A 320 -6.94 21.25 10.25
C VAL A 320 -7.93 21.23 9.08
N TYR A 321 -7.83 22.20 8.18
CA TYR A 321 -8.73 22.33 7.03
C TYR A 321 -8.50 21.21 6.01
N LEU A 322 -7.24 20.91 5.71
CA LEU A 322 -6.84 19.83 4.82
C LEU A 322 -7.23 18.48 5.40
N TRP A 323 -6.97 18.23 6.69
CA TRP A 323 -7.44 17.02 7.37
C TRP A 323 -8.96 16.89 7.27
N SER A 324 -9.72 17.94 7.62
CA SER A 324 -11.19 17.91 7.56
C SER A 324 -11.70 17.62 6.14
N PHE A 325 -11.08 18.23 5.13
CA PHE A 325 -11.37 17.96 3.73
C PHE A 325 -11.12 16.50 3.37
N VAL A 326 -9.95 15.94 3.73
CA VAL A 326 -9.61 14.53 3.45
C VAL A 326 -10.57 13.58 4.17
N GLN A 327 -10.99 13.88 5.40
CA GLN A 327 -11.98 13.06 6.11
C GLN A 327 -13.34 13.06 5.41
N ILE A 328 -13.85 14.23 5.02
CA ILE A 328 -15.12 14.37 4.32
C ILE A 328 -15.05 13.68 2.95
N PHE A 329 -13.98 13.93 2.20
CA PHE A 329 -13.75 13.33 0.90
C PHE A 329 -13.61 11.80 1.00
N GLY A 330 -12.89 11.29 1.99
CA GLY A 330 -12.75 9.86 2.25
C GLY A 330 -14.09 9.18 2.55
N LEU A 331 -14.92 9.77 3.41
CA LEU A 331 -16.28 9.29 3.68
C LEU A 331 -17.16 9.31 2.43
N PHE A 332 -17.05 10.36 1.60
CA PHE A 332 -17.71 10.41 0.30
C PHE A 332 -17.23 9.27 -0.62
N MET A 333 -15.92 9.03 -0.69
CA MET A 333 -15.33 7.99 -1.53
C MET A 333 -15.69 6.57 -1.10
N MET A 334 -15.89 6.33 0.20
CA MET A 334 -16.42 5.03 0.70
C MET A 334 -17.80 4.68 0.12
N TRP A 335 -18.60 5.67 -0.26
CA TRP A 335 -19.87 5.48 -0.96
C TRP A 335 -19.72 5.57 -2.49
N PHE A 336 -18.96 6.56 -2.96
CA PHE A 336 -18.82 6.87 -4.39
C PHE A 336 -18.03 5.80 -5.14
N ALA A 337 -16.89 5.34 -4.61
CA ALA A 337 -16.02 4.43 -5.32
C ALA A 337 -16.68 3.07 -5.63
N PRO A 338 -17.33 2.38 -4.67
CA PRO A 338 -17.97 1.10 -4.97
C PRO A 338 -19.21 1.24 -5.85
N THR A 339 -19.84 2.42 -5.89
CA THR A 339 -21.06 2.67 -6.66
C THR A 339 -20.77 3.09 -8.10
N PHE A 340 -19.70 3.85 -8.34
CA PHE A 340 -19.43 4.47 -9.64
C PHE A 340 -18.07 4.11 -10.23
N ILE A 341 -17.06 3.79 -9.41
CA ILE A 341 -15.71 3.48 -9.89
C ILE A 341 -15.56 1.98 -10.10
N MET A 342 -15.83 1.15 -9.09
CA MET A 342 -15.66 -0.30 -9.20
C MET A 342 -16.47 -0.92 -10.36
N PRO A 343 -17.71 -0.49 -10.66
CA PRO A 343 -18.46 -0.99 -11.81
C PRO A 343 -17.86 -0.66 -13.19
N LEU A 344 -16.89 0.25 -13.29
CA LEU A 344 -16.15 0.50 -14.54
C LEU A 344 -15.19 -0.65 -14.87
N PHE A 345 -14.82 -1.42 -13.86
CA PHE A 345 -13.86 -2.53 -13.94
C PHE A 345 -14.58 -3.88 -13.84
N ASN A 346 -15.49 -4.04 -12.88
CA ASN A 346 -16.10 -5.33 -12.57
C ASN A 346 -17.62 -5.31 -12.78
N LYS A 347 -18.18 -6.48 -13.12
CA LYS A 347 -19.62 -6.68 -13.17
C LYS A 347 -20.10 -7.19 -11.82
N TYR A 348 -21.20 -6.60 -11.37
CA TYR A 348 -21.89 -6.99 -10.14
C TYR A 348 -23.26 -7.54 -10.50
N GLU A 349 -23.50 -8.80 -10.18
CA GLU A 349 -24.75 -9.49 -10.47
C GLU A 349 -25.34 -10.05 -9.15
N PRO A 350 -26.66 -10.23 -9.05
CA PRO A 350 -27.24 -10.95 -7.91
C PRO A 350 -26.70 -12.38 -7.85
N ILE A 351 -26.53 -12.94 -6.64
CA ILE A 351 -26.15 -14.35 -6.49
C ILE A 351 -27.21 -15.25 -7.14
N GLU A 352 -26.77 -16.12 -8.05
CA GLU A 352 -27.65 -17.05 -8.77
C GLU A 352 -28.23 -18.15 -7.87
N ASP A 353 -27.41 -18.68 -6.97
CA ASP A 353 -27.81 -19.69 -6.00
C ASP A 353 -28.75 -19.09 -4.94
N LYS A 354 -30.04 -19.38 -5.09
CA LYS A 354 -31.11 -18.92 -4.20
C LYS A 354 -31.02 -19.52 -2.79
N GLU A 355 -30.50 -20.73 -2.66
CA GLU A 355 -30.34 -21.38 -1.35
C GLU A 355 -29.22 -20.70 -0.57
N LEU A 356 -28.05 -20.53 -1.20
CA LEU A 356 -26.92 -19.82 -0.59
C LEU A 356 -27.33 -18.40 -0.20
N ARG A 357 -27.99 -17.68 -1.11
CA ARG A 357 -28.51 -16.34 -0.85
C ARG A 357 -29.43 -16.31 0.37
N GLY A 358 -30.39 -17.22 0.46
CA GLY A 358 -31.31 -17.30 1.60
C GLY A 358 -30.59 -17.56 2.92
N LYS A 359 -29.57 -18.43 2.92
CA LYS A 359 -28.75 -18.68 4.11
C LYS A 359 -27.92 -17.46 4.53
N ILE A 360 -27.37 -16.71 3.57
CA ILE A 360 -26.62 -15.48 3.83
C ILE A 360 -27.53 -14.39 4.41
N GLU A 361 -28.73 -14.21 3.84
CA GLU A 361 -29.73 -13.25 4.33
C GLU A 361 -30.17 -13.61 5.76
N ALA A 362 -30.37 -14.90 6.05
CA ALA A 362 -30.68 -15.39 7.41
C ALA A 362 -29.53 -15.15 8.40
N LEU A 363 -28.28 -15.39 8.00
CA LEU A 363 -27.10 -15.11 8.82
C LEU A 363 -27.00 -13.61 9.13
N ALA A 364 -27.10 -12.75 8.12
CA ALA A 364 -27.08 -11.30 8.29
C ALA A 364 -28.21 -10.83 9.23
N ALA A 365 -29.43 -11.35 9.07
CA ALA A 365 -30.56 -11.04 9.93
C ALA A 365 -30.32 -11.46 11.38
N SER A 366 -29.78 -12.65 11.62
CA SER A 366 -29.46 -13.15 12.97
C SER A 366 -28.47 -12.25 13.72
N LEU A 367 -27.53 -11.64 12.98
CA LEU A 367 -26.52 -10.73 13.53
C LEU A 367 -26.97 -9.26 13.55
N LYS A 368 -28.20 -8.99 13.11
CA LYS A 368 -28.75 -7.63 12.89
C LYS A 368 -27.85 -6.78 11.99
N PHE A 369 -27.17 -7.42 11.04
CA PHE A 369 -26.38 -6.74 10.03
C PHE A 369 -27.32 -6.05 9.04
N PRO A 370 -27.16 -4.75 8.76
CA PRO A 370 -28.04 -4.02 7.85
C PRO A 370 -27.68 -4.32 6.39
N LEU A 371 -27.92 -5.56 5.96
CA LEU A 371 -27.72 -6.01 4.58
C LEU A 371 -28.67 -5.25 3.65
N TYR A 372 -28.10 -4.47 2.74
CA TYR A 372 -28.84 -3.74 1.71
C TYR A 372 -28.90 -4.53 0.41
N ASN A 373 -27.74 -4.98 -0.10
CA ASN A 373 -27.65 -5.80 -1.31
C ASN A 373 -26.59 -6.90 -1.16
N LEU A 374 -26.77 -7.99 -1.88
CA LEU A 374 -25.86 -9.12 -1.96
C LEU A 374 -25.53 -9.38 -3.44
N PHE A 375 -24.24 -9.33 -3.78
CA PHE A 375 -23.77 -9.48 -5.16
C PHE A 375 -22.71 -10.58 -5.28
N GLN A 376 -22.67 -11.21 -6.44
CA GLN A 376 -21.48 -11.88 -6.96
C GLN A 376 -20.73 -10.93 -7.90
N MET A 377 -19.40 -10.97 -7.85
CA MET A 377 -18.50 -10.21 -8.72
C MET A 377 -17.72 -11.16 -9.64
N ASP A 378 -17.52 -10.76 -10.89
CA ASP A 378 -16.80 -11.51 -11.93
C ASP A 378 -15.27 -11.50 -11.76
N GLY A 379 -14.78 -11.90 -10.57
CA GLY A 379 -13.36 -11.98 -10.25
C GLY A 379 -12.57 -12.89 -11.20
N SER A 380 -13.22 -13.96 -11.69
CA SER A 380 -12.67 -14.91 -12.65
C SER A 380 -12.21 -14.29 -13.97
N THR A 381 -12.71 -13.11 -14.33
CA THR A 381 -12.27 -12.39 -15.55
C THR A 381 -10.83 -11.89 -15.46
N ARG A 382 -10.30 -11.72 -14.24
CA ARG A 382 -8.96 -11.18 -13.99
C ARG A 382 -8.03 -12.21 -13.39
N SER A 383 -8.51 -13.01 -12.45
CA SER A 383 -7.70 -14.00 -11.77
C SER A 383 -8.53 -15.18 -11.29
N ALA A 384 -7.88 -16.33 -11.11
CA ALA A 384 -8.45 -17.49 -10.43
C ALA A 384 -8.44 -17.37 -8.88
N HIS A 385 -7.98 -16.26 -8.31
CA HIS A 385 -8.02 -16.04 -6.87
C HIS A 385 -9.45 -15.88 -6.32
N SER A 386 -9.68 -16.38 -5.11
CA SER A 386 -10.97 -16.32 -4.42
C SER A 386 -10.94 -15.32 -3.27
N ASN A 387 -12.04 -14.57 -3.13
CA ASN A 387 -12.20 -13.59 -2.05
C ASN A 387 -13.69 -13.28 -1.76
N ALA A 388 -13.97 -12.73 -0.59
CA ALA A 388 -15.24 -12.13 -0.21
C ALA A 388 -14.99 -10.91 0.67
N PHE A 389 -15.86 -9.90 0.55
CA PHE A 389 -15.78 -8.72 1.40
C PHE A 389 -17.14 -8.03 1.50
N PHE A 390 -17.25 -7.07 2.41
CA PHE A 390 -18.38 -6.16 2.46
C PHE A 390 -17.92 -4.71 2.43
N PHE A 391 -18.78 -3.84 1.94
CA PHE A 391 -18.55 -2.40 1.98
C PHE A 391 -19.85 -1.64 2.19
N GLY A 392 -19.71 -0.33 2.40
CA GLY A 392 -20.84 0.57 2.51
C GLY A 392 -21.05 1.11 3.92
N MET A 393 -21.71 2.26 3.93
CA MET A 393 -21.82 3.13 5.09
C MET A 393 -23.18 2.96 5.78
N TRP A 394 -23.14 2.89 7.11
CA TRP A 394 -24.31 2.84 7.99
C TRP A 394 -25.29 1.72 7.61
N ARG A 395 -26.48 2.07 7.09
CA ARG A 395 -27.57 1.13 6.77
C ARG A 395 -27.49 0.55 5.36
N TYR A 396 -26.55 1.04 4.53
CA TYR A 396 -26.42 0.65 3.13
C TYR A 396 -25.23 -0.27 2.91
N LYS A 397 -25.18 -1.41 3.64
CA LYS A 397 -24.07 -2.36 3.54
C LYS A 397 -24.31 -3.39 2.47
N ARG A 398 -23.28 -3.69 1.71
CA ARG A 398 -23.31 -4.64 0.59
C ARG A 398 -22.29 -5.72 0.83
N ILE A 399 -22.68 -6.97 0.63
CA ILE A 399 -21.77 -8.11 0.63
C ILE A 399 -21.47 -8.46 -0.83
N VAL A 400 -20.19 -8.69 -1.13
CA VAL A 400 -19.71 -9.11 -2.44
C VAL A 400 -18.88 -10.38 -2.28
N LEU A 401 -19.26 -11.41 -3.04
CA LEU A 401 -18.49 -12.65 -3.16
C LEU A 401 -17.90 -12.73 -4.56
N TYR A 402 -16.66 -13.20 -4.67
CA TYR A 402 -16.12 -13.55 -5.98
C TYR A 402 -16.82 -14.81 -6.50
N ASP A 403 -17.08 -14.84 -7.80
CA ASP A 403 -17.59 -16.02 -8.50
C ASP A 403 -16.69 -17.25 -8.30
N THR A 404 -15.37 -17.04 -8.21
CA THR A 404 -14.37 -18.07 -7.89
C THR A 404 -14.59 -18.72 -6.52
N LEU A 405 -15.23 -18.04 -5.55
CA LEU A 405 -15.50 -18.58 -4.21
C LEU A 405 -16.80 -19.42 -4.15
N LEU A 406 -17.72 -19.25 -5.11
CA LEU A 406 -19.09 -19.77 -5.01
C LEU A 406 -19.20 -21.29 -5.18
N HIS A 407 -18.14 -21.96 -5.63
CA HIS A 407 -18.11 -23.41 -5.77
C HIS A 407 -17.86 -24.15 -4.43
N LEU A 408 -17.48 -23.42 -3.38
CA LEU A 408 -17.28 -23.99 -2.04
C LEU A 408 -18.59 -24.43 -1.40
N PRO A 409 -18.55 -25.37 -0.43
CA PRO A 409 -19.71 -25.74 0.35
C PRO A 409 -20.33 -24.51 1.02
N HIS A 410 -21.66 -24.43 1.04
CA HIS A 410 -22.39 -23.29 1.61
C HIS A 410 -21.97 -23.00 3.05
N ASP A 411 -21.71 -24.04 3.86
CA ASP A 411 -21.30 -23.85 5.26
C ASP A 411 -19.93 -23.18 5.39
N SER A 412 -18.99 -23.45 4.47
CA SER A 412 -17.70 -22.77 4.42
C SER A 412 -17.84 -21.31 4.01
N ILE A 413 -18.68 -21.02 3.00
CA ILE A 413 -18.98 -19.64 2.58
C ILE A 413 -19.63 -18.86 3.72
N LEU A 414 -20.61 -19.45 4.42
CA LEU A 414 -21.27 -18.83 5.57
C LEU A 414 -20.31 -18.59 6.73
N ALA A 415 -19.34 -19.47 6.93
CA ALA A 415 -18.33 -19.31 7.97
C ALA A 415 -17.33 -18.19 7.65
N ILE A 416 -16.87 -18.11 6.39
CA ILE A 416 -16.05 -16.98 5.89
C ILE A 416 -16.82 -15.67 6.06
N LEU A 417 -18.09 -15.62 5.65
CA LEU A 417 -18.93 -14.44 5.89
C LEU A 417 -19.17 -14.18 7.38
N GLY A 418 -19.23 -15.22 8.22
CA GLY A 418 -19.29 -15.08 9.67
C GLY A 418 -18.08 -14.33 10.23
N HIS A 419 -16.88 -14.68 9.75
CA HIS A 419 -15.64 -13.97 10.06
C HIS A 419 -15.67 -12.51 9.58
N GLU A 420 -16.08 -12.25 8.32
CA GLU A 420 -16.25 -10.89 7.80
C GLU A 420 -17.23 -10.05 8.64
N LEU A 421 -18.36 -10.64 9.04
CA LEU A 421 -19.34 -9.99 9.91
C LEU A 421 -18.82 -9.80 11.34
N GLY A 422 -17.82 -10.58 11.76
CA GLY A 422 -17.04 -10.36 12.99
C GLY A 422 -16.28 -9.03 12.95
N HIS A 423 -15.62 -8.70 11.84
CA HIS A 423 -14.97 -7.40 11.65
C HIS A 423 -15.94 -6.24 11.78
N TRP A 424 -17.14 -6.39 11.21
CA TRP A 424 -18.20 -5.41 11.38
C TRP A 424 -18.67 -5.31 12.84
N LYS A 425 -18.94 -6.44 13.48
CA LYS A 425 -19.50 -6.51 14.84
C LYS A 425 -18.58 -5.86 15.87
N MET A 426 -17.28 -6.05 15.72
CA MET A 426 -16.24 -5.52 16.61
C MET A 426 -15.77 -4.12 16.21
N GLY A 427 -16.27 -3.59 15.09
CA GLY A 427 -15.97 -2.24 14.62
C GLY A 427 -14.53 -2.06 14.14
N HIS A 428 -13.88 -3.13 13.65
CA HIS A 428 -12.48 -3.09 13.20
C HIS A 428 -12.25 -2.03 12.11
N THR A 429 -13.16 -1.92 11.14
CA THR A 429 -13.10 -0.87 10.10
C THR A 429 -13.17 0.54 10.70
N THR A 430 -14.02 0.74 11.72
CA THR A 430 -14.15 2.03 12.41
C THR A 430 -12.88 2.35 13.20
N TRP A 431 -12.29 1.37 13.87
CA TRP A 431 -11.01 1.53 14.57
C TRP A 431 -9.87 1.90 13.62
N ASN A 432 -9.72 1.17 12.51
CA ASN A 432 -8.73 1.50 11.48
C ASN A 432 -8.94 2.91 10.93
N MET A 433 -10.19 3.31 10.67
CA MET A 433 -10.51 4.67 10.20
C MET A 433 -10.15 5.75 11.24
N LEU A 434 -10.44 5.52 12.53
CA LEU A 434 -10.12 6.47 13.60
C LEU A 434 -8.61 6.60 13.82
N LEU A 435 -7.89 5.47 13.89
CA LEU A 435 -6.44 5.46 14.05
C LEU A 435 -5.74 6.11 12.86
N GLY A 436 -6.14 5.77 11.63
CA GLY A 436 -5.64 6.40 10.41
C GLY A 436 -5.96 7.90 10.37
N SER A 437 -7.14 8.32 10.85
CA SER A 437 -7.51 9.74 10.94
C SER A 437 -6.62 10.52 11.91
N VAL A 438 -6.31 9.93 13.07
CA VAL A 438 -5.41 10.52 14.07
C VAL A 438 -3.99 10.59 13.54
N GLN A 439 -3.48 9.51 12.93
CA GLN A 439 -2.16 9.49 12.29
C GLN A 439 -2.07 10.59 11.22
N LEU A 440 -3.05 10.67 10.32
CA LEU A 440 -3.07 11.68 9.26
C LEU A 440 -3.06 13.11 9.81
N PHE A 441 -3.83 13.38 10.88
CA PHE A 441 -3.83 14.68 11.53
C PHE A 441 -2.46 15.04 12.09
N LEU A 442 -1.81 14.09 12.78
CA LEU A 442 -0.47 14.28 13.34
C LEU A 442 0.57 14.49 12.23
N SER A 443 0.50 13.73 11.14
CA SER A 443 1.37 13.88 9.97
C SER A 443 1.20 15.26 9.33
N PHE A 444 -0.03 15.72 9.07
CA PHE A 444 -0.25 17.07 8.53
C PHE A 444 0.21 18.18 9.48
N LYS A 445 0.02 18.01 10.79
CA LYS A 445 0.52 18.97 11.78
C LYS A 445 2.05 19.04 11.76
N LEU A 446 2.72 17.89 11.67
CA LEU A 446 4.18 17.83 11.58
C LEU A 446 4.68 18.46 10.28
N VAL A 447 4.05 18.13 9.15
CA VAL A 447 4.33 18.75 7.85
C VAL A 447 4.16 20.26 7.93
N GLY A 448 3.08 20.76 8.53
CA GLY A 448 2.84 22.19 8.70
C GLY A 448 3.89 22.86 9.58
N THR A 449 4.34 22.19 10.65
CA THR A 449 5.40 22.69 11.52
C THR A 449 6.71 22.87 10.76
N VAL A 450 7.07 21.89 9.91
CA VAL A 450 8.29 21.98 9.09
C VAL A 450 8.14 23.00 7.97
N LEU A 451 6.99 23.03 7.29
CA LEU A 451 6.68 23.91 6.16
C LEU A 451 6.84 25.40 6.51
N TYR A 452 6.41 25.81 7.71
CA TYR A 452 6.52 27.19 8.19
C TYR A 452 7.75 27.45 9.06
N SER A 453 8.69 26.52 9.11
CA SER A 453 9.96 26.69 9.82
C SER A 453 11.12 27.02 8.86
N PRO A 454 12.24 27.58 9.36
CA PRO A 454 13.46 27.75 8.56
C PRO A 454 14.04 26.44 8.01
N ALA A 455 13.64 25.29 8.56
CA ALA A 455 14.09 23.98 8.07
C ALA A 455 13.62 23.71 6.63
N LYS A 456 12.52 24.34 6.18
CA LYS A 456 12.02 24.21 4.80
C LYS A 456 13.11 24.51 3.79
N ASP A 457 13.80 25.64 3.94
CA ASP A 457 14.80 26.08 2.95
C ASP A 457 16.04 25.18 2.95
N ALA A 458 16.44 24.69 4.13
CA ALA A 458 17.52 23.71 4.26
C ALA A 458 17.17 22.35 3.62
N ILE A 459 15.90 21.93 3.69
CA ILE A 459 15.41 20.74 2.97
C ILE A 459 15.54 20.97 1.47
N PHE A 460 14.99 22.07 0.93
CA PHE A 460 15.12 22.35 -0.51
C PHE A 460 16.57 22.39 -1.00
N ALA A 461 17.47 22.98 -0.22
CA ALA A 461 18.90 23.01 -0.52
C ALA A 461 19.52 21.60 -0.55
N SER A 462 19.16 20.74 0.41
CA SER A 462 19.65 19.35 0.48
C SER A 462 19.25 18.53 -0.75
N PHE A 463 18.07 18.77 -1.29
CA PHE A 463 17.56 18.08 -2.49
C PHE A 463 17.94 18.78 -3.82
N GLY A 464 18.66 19.91 -3.80
CA GLY A 464 19.01 20.68 -5.00
C GLY A 464 17.80 21.25 -5.73
N MET A 465 16.79 21.67 -4.96
CA MET A 465 15.50 22.16 -5.43
C MET A 465 15.20 23.59 -4.94
N GLU A 466 16.21 24.42 -4.68
CA GLU A 466 16.04 25.78 -4.15
C GLU A 466 15.13 26.66 -5.03
N GLU A 467 15.19 26.47 -6.35
CA GLU A 467 14.33 27.12 -7.34
C GLU A 467 12.84 26.75 -7.20
N ALA A 468 12.53 25.68 -6.45
CA ALA A 468 11.17 25.22 -6.16
C ALA A 468 10.65 25.69 -4.79
N SER A 469 11.46 26.43 -4.03
CA SER A 469 11.13 26.85 -2.65
C SER A 469 9.85 27.70 -2.53
N HIS A 470 9.37 28.27 -3.64
CA HIS A 470 8.09 28.97 -3.71
C HIS A 470 6.87 28.04 -3.75
N SER A 471 7.04 26.76 -4.11
CA SER A 471 5.95 25.80 -4.20
C SER A 471 5.75 25.08 -2.86
N VAL A 472 4.57 25.24 -2.27
CA VAL A 472 4.13 24.49 -1.08
C VAL A 472 3.91 23.00 -1.41
N MET A 473 3.50 22.68 -2.64
CA MET A 473 3.32 21.31 -3.10
C MET A 473 4.63 20.54 -3.18
N VAL A 474 5.68 21.15 -3.75
CA VAL A 474 7.03 20.55 -3.75
C VAL A 474 7.55 20.44 -2.32
N ALA A 475 7.30 21.43 -1.46
CA ALA A 475 7.70 21.36 -0.05
C ALA A 475 7.05 20.17 0.66
N ILE A 476 5.73 19.99 0.51
CA ILE A 476 4.99 18.87 1.10
C ILE A 476 5.48 17.53 0.54
N MET A 477 5.78 17.46 -0.76
CA MET A 477 6.38 16.26 -1.35
C MET A 477 7.73 15.92 -0.71
N LEU A 478 8.65 16.88 -0.59
CA LEU A 478 9.99 16.65 -0.01
C LEU A 478 9.92 16.34 1.48
N ILE A 479 9.07 17.04 2.24
CA ILE A 479 8.84 16.73 3.65
C ILE A 479 8.20 15.35 3.78
N GLY A 480 7.26 14.99 2.91
CA GLY A 480 6.64 13.66 2.85
C GLY A 480 7.66 12.54 2.65
N LEU A 481 8.64 12.72 1.76
CA LEU A 481 9.76 11.77 1.61
C LEU A 481 10.51 11.57 2.95
N LEU A 482 10.79 12.66 3.67
CA LEU A 482 11.44 12.57 4.99
C LEU A 482 10.57 11.88 6.06
N MET A 483 9.26 11.76 5.84
CA MET A 483 8.33 11.07 6.73
C MET A 483 8.20 9.57 6.45
N GLU A 484 8.53 9.09 5.25
CA GLU A 484 8.46 7.66 4.89
C GLU A 484 9.11 6.72 5.91
N PRO A 485 10.29 7.05 6.48
CA PRO A 485 10.88 6.30 7.58
C PRO A 485 9.96 6.04 8.78
N MET A 486 9.28 7.10 9.21
CA MET A 486 8.37 7.06 10.34
C MET A 486 7.11 6.28 9.97
N ASP A 487 6.59 6.49 8.76
CA ASP A 487 5.38 5.82 8.28
C ASP A 487 5.58 4.30 8.18
N SER A 488 6.76 3.82 7.75
CA SER A 488 7.09 2.39 7.75
C SER A 488 7.03 1.77 9.16
N LEU A 489 7.55 2.47 10.18
CA LEU A 489 7.48 2.00 11.57
C LEU A 489 6.04 1.98 12.11
N LEU A 490 5.25 3.01 11.78
CA LEU A 490 3.83 3.07 12.15
C LEU A 490 3.03 1.97 11.45
N GLU A 491 3.35 1.67 10.20
CA GLU A 491 2.72 0.59 9.45
C GLU A 491 2.91 -0.75 10.20
N ARG A 492 4.10 -1.02 10.74
CA ARG A 492 4.35 -2.25 11.52
C ARG A 492 3.47 -2.35 12.77
N PHE A 493 3.21 -1.22 13.44
CA PHE A 493 2.26 -1.18 14.55
C PHE A 493 0.84 -1.52 14.07
N THR A 494 0.42 -0.94 12.94
CA THR A 494 -0.91 -1.23 12.38
C THR A 494 -1.04 -2.68 11.91
N THR A 495 -0.02 -3.29 11.31
CA THR A 495 0.01 -4.71 10.94
C THR A 495 -0.17 -5.63 12.15
N CYS A 496 0.49 -5.31 13.28
CA CYS A 496 0.29 -6.07 14.52
C CYS A 496 -1.16 -5.97 15.03
N LEU A 497 -1.77 -4.78 14.91
CA LEU A 497 -3.15 -4.56 15.33
C LEU A 497 -4.16 -5.30 14.42
N THR A 498 -3.96 -5.30 13.11
CA THR A 498 -4.84 -6.03 12.17
C THR A 498 -4.78 -7.53 12.43
N ARG A 499 -3.61 -8.10 12.74
CA ARG A 499 -3.49 -9.51 13.14
C ARG A 499 -4.31 -9.84 14.39
N VAL A 500 -4.41 -8.93 15.34
CA VAL A 500 -5.29 -9.09 16.52
C VAL A 500 -6.76 -9.09 16.09
N PHE A 501 -7.15 -8.21 15.17
CA PHE A 501 -8.51 -8.16 14.63
C PHE A 501 -8.91 -9.46 13.90
N GLU A 502 -7.99 -10.07 13.17
CA GLU A 502 -8.20 -11.39 12.55
C GLU A 502 -8.54 -12.48 13.57
N PHE A 503 -7.76 -12.59 14.65
CA PHE A 503 -8.04 -13.56 15.71
C PHE A 503 -9.37 -13.29 16.42
N GLN A 504 -9.74 -12.03 16.58
CA GLN A 504 -11.03 -11.66 17.16
C GLN A 504 -12.19 -12.03 16.23
N ALA A 505 -12.06 -11.81 14.92
CA ALA A 505 -13.06 -12.20 13.93
C ALA A 505 -13.19 -13.73 13.81
N ASP A 506 -12.08 -14.47 13.86
CA ASP A 506 -12.09 -15.94 13.93
C ASP A 506 -12.80 -16.43 15.19
N ALA A 507 -12.49 -15.85 16.36
CA ALA A 507 -13.15 -16.18 17.62
C ALA A 507 -14.67 -15.90 17.57
N PHE A 508 -15.08 -14.82 16.90
CA PHE A 508 -16.49 -14.51 16.70
C PHE A 508 -17.20 -15.54 15.81
N ALA A 509 -16.55 -16.00 14.74
CA ALA A 509 -17.08 -17.07 13.89
C ALA A 509 -17.26 -18.39 14.67
N VAL A 510 -16.37 -18.68 15.63
CA VAL A 510 -16.52 -19.80 16.56
C VAL A 510 -17.72 -19.59 17.49
N ASP A 511 -17.88 -18.39 18.07
CA ASP A 511 -18.99 -18.06 18.99
C ASP A 511 -20.37 -18.24 18.32
N ILE A 512 -20.48 -18.06 17.01
CA ILE A 512 -21.72 -18.27 16.23
C ILE A 512 -21.86 -19.70 15.68
N GLY A 513 -21.04 -20.63 16.16
CA GLY A 513 -21.11 -22.06 15.84
C GLY A 513 -20.59 -22.43 14.45
N ARG A 514 -19.65 -21.67 13.88
CA ARG A 514 -19.14 -21.87 12.51
C ARG A 514 -17.67 -22.31 12.45
N ALA A 515 -17.13 -22.86 13.54
CA ALA A 515 -15.73 -23.24 13.66
C ALA A 515 -15.23 -24.20 12.54
N GLU A 516 -15.90 -25.34 12.33
CA GLU A 516 -15.48 -26.31 11.32
C GLU A 516 -15.60 -25.75 9.89
N GLY A 517 -16.71 -25.09 9.58
CA GLY A 517 -16.88 -24.42 8.30
C GLY A 517 -15.81 -23.36 8.02
N LEU A 518 -15.36 -22.63 9.05
CA LEU A 518 -14.30 -21.64 8.94
C LEU A 518 -12.95 -22.32 8.67
N LYS A 519 -12.61 -23.38 9.43
CA LYS A 519 -11.39 -24.16 9.19
C LYS A 519 -11.35 -24.69 7.76
N ASP A 520 -12.45 -25.27 7.27
CA ASP A 520 -12.54 -25.78 5.91
C ASP A 520 -12.44 -24.67 4.86
N GLY A 521 -13.10 -23.53 5.09
CA GLY A 521 -13.00 -22.36 4.23
C GLY A 521 -11.58 -21.79 4.14
N LEU A 522 -10.88 -21.67 5.27
CA LEU A 522 -9.49 -21.20 5.30
C LEU A 522 -8.53 -22.14 4.58
N LYS A 523 -8.70 -23.46 4.76
CA LYS A 523 -7.90 -24.47 4.05
C LYS A 523 -8.16 -24.43 2.55
N ALA A 524 -9.42 -24.28 2.14
CA ALA A 524 -9.80 -24.18 0.73
C ALA A 524 -9.22 -22.92 0.07
N LEU A 525 -9.36 -21.75 0.73
CA LEU A 525 -8.78 -20.49 0.28
C LEU A 525 -7.25 -20.58 0.15
N ALA A 526 -6.57 -21.18 1.14
CA ALA A 526 -5.12 -21.35 1.09
C ALA A 526 -4.68 -22.28 -0.06
N ALA A 527 -5.43 -23.34 -0.33
CA ALA A 527 -5.17 -24.25 -1.44
C ALA A 527 -5.40 -23.57 -2.80
N GLU A 528 -6.52 -22.85 -2.98
CA GLU A 528 -6.88 -22.13 -4.21
C GLU A 528 -5.90 -21.02 -4.53
N ASN A 529 -5.52 -20.23 -3.52
CA ASN A 529 -4.56 -19.13 -3.68
C ASN A 529 -3.09 -19.59 -3.65
N LYS A 530 -2.83 -20.90 -3.53
CA LYS A 530 -1.49 -21.49 -3.38
C LYS A 530 -0.66 -20.77 -2.33
N SER A 531 -1.26 -20.49 -1.18
CA SER A 531 -0.59 -19.85 -0.06
C SER A 531 0.64 -20.62 0.39
N GLY A 532 1.62 -19.91 0.94
CA GLY A 532 2.77 -20.53 1.60
C GLY A 532 2.36 -21.35 2.82
N TYR A 533 3.07 -22.45 3.06
CA TYR A 533 2.92 -23.28 4.26
C TYR A 533 4.18 -23.29 5.13
N ASN A 534 5.29 -22.73 4.66
CA ASN A 534 6.56 -22.65 5.38
C ASN A 534 6.89 -21.18 5.57
N ASP A 535 6.36 -20.54 6.61
CA ASP A 535 6.63 -19.12 6.88
C ASP A 535 7.71 -18.95 7.96
N ASP A 536 8.74 -18.16 7.68
CA ASP A 536 9.70 -17.70 8.68
C ASP A 536 8.98 -16.77 9.66
N TRP A 537 9.10 -17.05 10.96
CA TRP A 537 8.34 -16.33 11.99
C TRP A 537 8.57 -14.81 11.99
N LEU A 538 9.79 -14.35 11.68
CA LEU A 538 10.13 -12.93 11.71
C LEU A 538 9.61 -12.24 10.45
N TRP A 539 9.76 -12.88 9.29
CA TRP A 539 9.16 -12.41 8.05
C TRP A 539 7.63 -12.36 8.14
N ALA A 540 7.00 -13.42 8.66
CA ALA A 540 5.56 -13.50 8.88
C ALA A 540 5.06 -12.40 9.83
N TRP A 541 5.78 -12.16 10.93
CA TRP A 541 5.45 -11.09 11.86
C TRP A 541 5.56 -9.70 11.24
N TYR A 542 6.55 -9.48 10.39
CA TYR A 542 6.79 -8.19 9.77
C TYR A 542 5.82 -7.91 8.61
N ASN A 543 5.58 -8.89 7.73
CA ASN A 543 4.94 -8.67 6.42
C ASN A 543 3.47 -9.10 6.33
N LEU A 544 3.01 -10.08 7.13
CA LEU A 544 1.66 -10.59 6.98
C LEU A 544 0.66 -9.76 7.81
N ASP A 545 -0.31 -9.15 7.13
CA ASP A 545 -1.46 -8.46 7.73
C ASP A 545 -2.47 -9.44 8.36
N HIS A 546 -2.46 -10.68 7.87
CA HIS A 546 -3.18 -11.82 8.44
C HIS A 546 -2.20 -12.77 9.15
N PRO A 547 -2.55 -13.32 10.33
CA PRO A 547 -1.78 -14.41 10.92
C PRO A 547 -1.70 -15.61 9.96
N THR A 548 -0.66 -16.42 10.08
CA THR A 548 -0.49 -17.59 9.20
C THR A 548 -1.67 -18.54 9.32
N LEU A 549 -1.90 -19.36 8.29
CA LEU A 549 -3.00 -20.34 8.31
C LEU A 549 -2.96 -21.20 9.57
N PHE A 550 -1.78 -21.69 9.96
CA PHE A 550 -1.63 -22.53 11.15
C PHE A 550 -1.84 -21.77 12.45
N GLU A 551 -1.43 -20.50 12.54
CA GLU A 551 -1.74 -19.65 13.70
C GLU A 551 -3.26 -19.52 13.90
N ARG A 552 -4.01 -19.29 12.81
CA ARG A 552 -5.47 -19.17 12.83
C ARG A 552 -6.16 -20.48 13.20
N LEU A 553 -5.80 -21.59 12.53
CA LEU A 553 -6.37 -22.91 12.82
C LEU A 553 -6.16 -23.32 14.28
N LYS A 554 -4.95 -23.10 14.81
CA LYS A 554 -4.62 -23.38 16.21
C LYS A 554 -5.41 -22.50 17.19
N ALA A 555 -5.62 -21.23 16.85
CA ALA A 555 -6.43 -20.32 17.66
C ALA A 555 -7.91 -20.75 17.70
N ILE A 556 -8.45 -21.19 16.55
CA ILE A 556 -9.81 -21.72 16.45
C ILE A 556 -9.97 -22.98 17.31
N ASP A 557 -9.07 -23.96 17.17
CA ASP A 557 -9.16 -25.20 17.96
C ASP A 557 -9.05 -24.93 19.47
N LYS A 558 -8.18 -24.01 19.88
CA LYS A 558 -8.07 -23.58 21.28
C LYS A 558 -9.39 -22.98 21.78
N LYS A 559 -10.01 -22.10 21.01
CA LYS A 559 -11.28 -21.43 21.35
C LYS A 559 -12.43 -22.44 21.46
N VAL A 560 -12.54 -23.39 20.53
CA VAL A 560 -13.53 -24.48 20.58
C VAL A 560 -13.34 -25.33 21.83
N ALA A 561 -12.11 -25.70 22.18
CA ALA A 561 -11.82 -26.47 23.38
C ALA A 561 -12.19 -25.73 24.68
N GLU A 562 -12.00 -24.41 24.72
CA GLU A 562 -12.40 -23.56 25.85
C GLU A 562 -13.93 -23.48 26.01
N GLU A 563 -14.67 -23.37 24.92
CA GLU A 563 -16.14 -23.37 24.94
C GLU A 563 -16.73 -24.72 25.35
N GLY A 564 -16.13 -25.82 24.90
CA GLY A 564 -16.50 -27.16 25.35
C GLY A 564 -16.33 -27.32 26.86
N LYS A 565 -15.21 -26.84 27.42
CA LYS A 565 -14.97 -26.85 28.88
C LYS A 565 -16.00 -26.01 29.64
N LYS A 566 -16.29 -24.79 29.17
CA LYS A 566 -17.31 -23.91 29.80
C LYS A 566 -18.69 -24.55 29.79
N SER A 567 -19.07 -25.20 28.70
CA SER A 567 -20.36 -25.89 28.58
C SER A 567 -20.48 -27.05 29.58
N ILE A 568 -19.41 -27.83 29.74
CA ILE A 568 -19.35 -28.92 30.75
C ILE A 568 -19.43 -28.37 32.17
N GLU A 569 -18.72 -27.28 32.48
CA GLU A 569 -18.75 -26.65 33.81
C GLU A 569 -20.13 -26.04 34.15
N MET A 570 -20.81 -25.45 33.17
CA MET A 570 -22.18 -24.95 33.38
C MET A 570 -23.15 -26.10 33.65
N ALA A 571 -23.07 -27.18 32.88
CA ALA A 571 -23.91 -28.37 33.10
C ALA A 571 -23.73 -28.94 34.52
N LYS A 572 -22.48 -29.02 35.00
CA LYS A 572 -22.15 -29.49 36.37
C LYS A 572 -22.61 -28.55 37.49
N LYS A 573 -22.95 -27.30 37.21
CA LYS A 573 -23.48 -26.33 38.19
C LYS A 573 -25.01 -26.31 38.23
N THR A 574 -25.66 -26.86 37.20
CA THR A 574 -27.11 -26.95 37.09
C THR A 574 -27.68 -28.30 37.55
N ASP A 575 -26.81 -29.31 37.71
CA ASP A 575 -27.06 -30.57 38.42
C ASP A 575 -26.63 -30.43 39.91
#